data_AF-A0A7L9S503-F1
#
_entry.id   AF-A0A7L9S503-F1
#
_cell.length_a   1.000
_cell.length_b   1.000
_cell.length_c   1.000
_cell.angle_alpha   90.00
_cell.angle_beta   90.00
_cell.angle_gamma   90.00
#
_symmetry.space_group_name_H-M   'P 1'
#
loop_
_entity.id
_entity.type
_entity.pdbx_description
1 polymer ?
#
loop_
_entity_poly.entity_id
_entity_poly.type
_entity_poly.pdbx_seq_one_letter_code
_entity_poly.pdbx_strand_id
1 'polypeptide(L)' 'MTSVWTNHARHLAGLVNSKKDTQAHLYLEQMMLFPVDIQDRIIEEISQLEHCTNEAVAQIIAQHSTLPLR' A
#
# COMPACT_ATOMS: atom_id res chain seq x y z
N MET A 1 -10.42 7.00 -12.07
CA MET A 1 -9.40 6.38 -11.21
C MET A 1 -8.66 7.52 -10.51
N THR A 2 -8.74 7.59 -9.19
CA THR A 2 -8.18 8.69 -8.40
C THR A 2 -6.66 8.69 -8.48
N SER A 3 -6.10 9.66 -9.21
CA SER A 3 -4.66 9.85 -9.41
C SER A 3 -3.83 9.91 -8.12
N VAL A 4 -4.49 10.17 -6.98
CA VAL A 4 -3.88 10.23 -5.65
C VAL A 4 -3.16 8.93 -5.31
N TRP A 5 -3.81 7.78 -5.48
CA TRP A 5 -3.24 6.50 -5.04
C TRP A 5 -2.25 5.91 -6.04
N THR A 6 -2.31 6.27 -7.32
CA THR A 6 -1.44 5.72 -8.37
C THR A 6 0.04 6.03 -8.12
N ASN A 7 0.35 7.24 -7.66
CA ASN A 7 1.73 7.63 -7.38
C ASN A 7 2.29 6.89 -6.16
N HIS A 8 1.48 6.79 -5.11
CA HIS A 8 1.84 6.05 -3.91
C HIS A 8 1.97 4.55 -4.18
N ALA A 9 1.05 3.98 -4.94
CA ALA A 9 1.06 2.59 -5.32
C ALA A 9 2.31 2.21 -6.12
N ARG A 10 2.76 3.08 -7.03
CA ARG A 10 4.01 2.88 -7.75
C ARG A 10 5.21 2.83 -6.82
N HIS A 11 5.26 3.74 -5.85
CA HIS A 11 6.34 3.77 -4.87
C HIS A 11 6.31 2.51 -3.98
N LEU A 12 5.14 2.17 -3.45
CA LEU A 12 4.95 1.03 -2.56
C LEU A 12 5.22 -0.30 -3.26
N ALA A 13 4.71 -0.50 -4.49
CA ALA A 13 5.00 -1.67 -5.32
C ALA A 13 6.51 -1.84 -5.53
N GLY A 14 7.24 -0.74 -5.79
CA GLY A 14 8.69 -0.77 -5.93
C GLY A 14 9.42 -1.18 -4.64
N LEU A 15 8.94 -0.73 -3.48
CA LEU A 15 9.51 -1.09 -2.18
C LEU A 15 9.27 -2.56 -1.84
N VAL A 16 8.03 -3.05 -2.00
CA VAL A 16 7.66 -4.45 -1.74
C VAL A 16 8.38 -5.39 -2.72
N ASN A 17 8.43 -5.06 -4.01
CA ASN A 17 9.16 -5.85 -5.00
C ASN A 17 10.67 -5.89 -4.73
N SER A 18 11.22 -4.85 -4.09
CA SER A 18 12.62 -4.80 -3.66
C SER A 18 12.88 -5.48 -2.30
N LYS A 19 11.87 -6.14 -1.70
CA LYS A 19 11.91 -6.73 -0.34
C LYS A 19 12.31 -5.71 0.73
N LYS A 20 11.90 -4.45 0.56
CA LYS A 20 12.19 -3.35 1.49
C LYS A 20 10.98 -3.12 2.39
N ASP A 21 10.53 -4.16 3.07
CA ASP A 21 9.31 -4.15 3.86
C ASP A 21 9.35 -3.06 4.94
N THR A 22 10.48 -2.88 5.63
CA THR A 22 10.66 -1.78 6.60
C THR A 22 10.45 -0.40 5.98
N GLN A 23 10.89 -0.19 4.74
CA GLN A 23 10.67 1.09 4.04
C GLN A 23 9.22 1.23 3.59
N ALA A 24 8.56 0.12 3.22
CA ALA A 24 7.13 0.11 2.90
C ALA A 24 6.28 0.47 4.12
N HIS A 25 6.58 -0.09 5.29
CA HIS A 25 5.94 0.28 6.57
C HIS A 25 6.14 1.76 6.91
N LEU A 26 7.40 2.23 6.89
CA LEU A 26 7.71 3.65 7.13
C LEU A 26 6.97 4.58 6.16
N TYR A 27 6.83 4.18 4.89
CA TYR A 27 6.11 4.96 3.88
C TYR A 27 4.61 5.03 4.17
N LEU A 28 3.99 3.91 4.57
CA LEU A 28 2.57 3.86 4.94
C LEU A 28 2.29 4.66 6.22
N GLU A 29 3.20 4.63 7.19
CA GLU A 29 3.11 5.43 8.42
C GLU A 29 3.24 6.92 8.13
N GLN A 30 4.28 7.32 7.38
CA GLN A 30 4.63 8.73 7.19
C GLN A 30 3.76 9.45 6.17
N MET A 31 3.36 8.79 5.08
CA MET A 31 2.61 9.44 4.00
C MET A 31 1.10 9.18 4.06
N MET A 32 0.68 8.03 4.60
CA MET A 32 -0.75 7.66 4.60
C MET A 32 -1.37 7.63 5.99
N LEU A 33 -0.56 7.79 7.04
CA LEU A 33 -1.00 7.79 8.44
C LEU A 33 -1.84 6.55 8.79
N PHE A 34 -1.57 5.43 8.12
CA PHE A 34 -2.27 4.19 8.39
C PHE A 34 -1.84 3.64 9.77
N PRO A 35 -2.78 3.15 10.59
CA PRO A 35 -2.44 2.43 11.80
C PRO A 35 -1.63 1.17 11.46
N VAL A 36 -0.73 0.78 12.35
CA VAL A 36 0.20 -0.36 12.16
C VAL A 36 -0.55 -1.62 11.74
N ASP A 37 -1.73 -1.90 12.33
CA ASP A 37 -2.59 -3.04 11.99
C ASP A 37 -3.02 -3.09 10.51
N ILE A 38 -3.14 -1.94 9.84
CA ILE A 38 -3.50 -1.86 8.42
C ILE A 38 -2.26 -1.94 7.54
N GLN A 39 -1.10 -1.48 8.01
CA GLN A 39 0.14 -1.47 7.23
C GLN A 39 0.60 -2.89 6.87
N ASP A 40 0.67 -3.78 7.88
CA ASP A 40 1.01 -5.20 7.68
C ASP A 40 0.06 -5.85 6.67
N ARG A 41 -1.24 -5.56 6.78
CA ARG A 41 -2.26 -6.13 5.90
C ARG A 41 -2.12 -5.66 4.46
N ILE A 42 -1.86 -4.38 4.24
CA ILE A 42 -1.58 -3.82 2.91
C ILE A 42 -0.35 -4.51 2.30
N ILE A 43 0.74 -4.65 3.07
CA ILE A 43 1.99 -5.25 2.57
C ILE A 43 1.79 -6.74 2.26
N GLU A 44 1.07 -7.48 3.12
CA GLU A 44 0.72 -8.88 2.89
C GLU A 44 -0.12 -9.04 1.61
N GLU A 45 -1.17 -8.23 1.43
CA GLU A 45 -2.00 -8.28 0.24
C GLU A 45 -1.21 -7.97 -1.04
N ILE A 46 -0.31 -6.98 -1.00
CA ILE A 46 0.57 -6.67 -2.13
C ILE A 46 1.55 -7.81 -2.41
N SER A 47 2.08 -8.44 -1.36
CA SER A 47 3.01 -9.58 -1.48
C SER A 47 2.35 -10.82 -2.07
N GLN A 48 1.04 -10.99 -1.83
CA GLN A 48 0.23 -12.08 -2.40
C GLN A 48 -0.23 -11.82 -3.84
N LEU A 49 -0.05 -10.61 -4.39
CA LEU A 49 -0.37 -10.36 -5.79
C LEU A 49 0.57 -11.15 -6.70
N GLU A 50 0.01 -12.05 -7.53
CA GLU A 50 0.77 -12.71 -8.61
C GLU A 50 1.44 -11.68 -9.54
N HIS A 51 0.76 -10.53 -9.75
CA HIS A 51 1.26 -9.42 -10.54
C HIS A 51 1.19 -8.14 -9.70
N CYS A 52 2.34 -7.68 -9.20
CA CYS A 52 2.45 -6.44 -8.43
C CYS A 52 2.34 -5.21 -9.35
N THR A 53 1.13 -4.97 -9.88
CA THR A 53 0.82 -3.83 -10.75
C THR A 53 0.41 -2.62 -9.91
N ASN A 54 0.77 -1.42 -10.39
CA ASN A 54 0.44 -0.17 -9.71
C ASN A 54 -1.08 0.00 -9.51
N GLU A 55 -1.89 -0.56 -10.41
CA GLU A 55 -3.35 -0.50 -10.33
C GLU A 55 -3.88 -1.38 -9.20
N ALA A 56 -3.39 -2.61 -9.08
CA ALA A 56 -3.77 -3.52 -8.00
C ALA A 56 -3.36 -2.95 -6.64
N VAL A 57 -2.13 -2.43 -6.53
CA VAL A 57 -1.65 -1.80 -5.30
C VAL A 57 -2.46 -0.54 -4.95
N ALA A 58 -2.79 0.31 -5.94
CA ALA A 58 -3.62 1.49 -5.72
C ALA A 58 -5.02 1.13 -5.25
N GLN A 59 -5.58 0.02 -5.74
CA GLN A 59 -6.89 -0.47 -5.33
C GLN A 59 -6.88 -0.98 -3.88
N ILE A 60 -5.86 -1.74 -3.48
CA ILE A 60 -5.68 -2.21 -2.08
C ILE A 60 -5.62 -1.00 -1.14
N ILE A 61 -4.75 -0.04 -1.44
CA ILE A 61 -4.61 1.18 -0.63
C ILE A 61 -5.94 1.94 -0.56
N ALA A 62 -6.62 2.11 -1.69
CA ALA A 62 -7.89 2.81 -1.74
C ALA A 62 -8.95 2.12 -0.86
N GLN A 63 -9.04 0.79 -0.90
CA GLN A 63 -9.97 0.03 -0.07
C GLN A 63 -9.74 0.29 1.43
N HIS A 64 -8.48 0.23 1.88
CA HIS A 64 -8.11 0.49 3.27
C HIS A 64 -8.30 1.96 3.69
N SER A 65 -8.14 2.90 2.74
CA SER A 65 -8.39 4.33 3.00
C SER A 65 -9.88 4.72 3.08
N THR A 66 -10.76 3.93 2.45
CA THR A 66 -12.21 4.19 2.42
C THR A 66 -12.98 3.48 3.53
N LEU A 67 -12.33 2.58 4.28
CA LEU A 67 -12.92 1.98 5.46
C LEU A 67 -13.13 3.07 6.51
N PRO A 68 -14.38 3.35 6.92
CA PRO A 68 -14.63 4.32 7.97
C PRO A 68 -13.97 3.78 9.25
N LEU A 69 -13.06 4.57 9.82
CA LEU A 69 -12.56 4.42 11.18
C LEU A 69 -13.76 4.14 12.10
N ARG A 70 -13.92 2.90 12.54
CA ARG A 70 -14.94 2.48 13.50
C ARG A 70 -14.40 2.53 14.91
#